data_AF-A0A3C0IPX7-F1
#
_entry.id   AF-A0A3C0IPX7-F1
#
_cell.length_a   1.000
_cell.length_b   1.000
_cell.length_c   1.000
_cell.angle_alpha   90.00
_cell.angle_beta   90.00
_cell.angle_gamma   90.00
#
_symmetry.space_group_name_H-M   'P 1'
#
loop_
_entity.id
_entity.type
_entity.pdbx_description
1 polymer ?
#
loop_
_entity_poly.entity_id
_entity_poly.type
_entity_poly.pdbx_seq_one_letter_code
_entity_poly.pdbx_strand_id
1 'polypeptide(L)'
;WCTREVEEFYEACRQNIGFSVDNKARIFKVIKTPVRVDIHPEKIQNILGYEFYSTDPSTGRVKEFSSIFGQQYELAYWEKLDDLANDICSYLEHLEQIGNPLTGKINTTVTTPVFNNSSINTNSKKTIKVYLAESSYDTQDFRNSIKRELQDAGCYILPDKQLPLIAPALQSEVKHFIEQADVAIHIVGSGYGVVPEGIQQSIVEVQNSIASAQSSVVNLPRLIWVPEGTEPSDDRQIAFVEKLNLGKEGVAGADLVYGDQEDFKGIVLDKLKKLQEPPPPVVVIEPQHSDASTRTTKSGGGIVYLICDMQDVDTIKPLEDFLFDHGCEVLTPLFDGDESAI
;
A
#
# COMPACT_ATOMS: atom_id res chain seq x y z
N TRP A 1 -23.27 -26.05 -13.72
CA TRP A 1 -21.94 -26.42 -14.23
C TRP A 1 -20.86 -25.81 -13.33
N CYS A 2 -20.76 -24.48 -13.20
CA CYS A 2 -19.76 -23.81 -12.34
C CYS A 2 -19.66 -24.36 -10.89
N THR A 3 -20.76 -24.53 -10.16
CA THR A 3 -20.72 -25.04 -8.77
C THR A 3 -20.11 -26.44 -8.67
N ARG A 4 -20.39 -27.30 -9.65
CA ARG A 4 -19.87 -28.67 -9.68
C ARG A 4 -18.35 -28.65 -9.94
N GLU A 5 -17.89 -27.86 -10.91
CA GLU A 5 -16.45 -27.74 -11.21
C GLU A 5 -15.67 -27.17 -10.02
N VAL A 6 -16.23 -26.19 -9.30
CA VAL A 6 -15.65 -25.63 -8.06
C VAL A 6 -15.56 -26.69 -6.96
N GLU A 7 -16.61 -27.50 -6.80
CA GLU A 7 -16.67 -28.57 -5.80
C GLU A 7 -15.63 -29.67 -6.10
N GLU A 8 -15.59 -30.14 -7.35
CA GLU A 8 -14.64 -31.15 -7.82
C GLU A 8 -13.20 -30.66 -7.67
N PHE A 9 -12.92 -29.40 -8.03
CA PHE A 9 -11.59 -28.81 -7.85
C PHE A 9 -11.19 -28.71 -6.37
N TYR A 10 -12.13 -28.32 -5.51
CA TYR A 10 -11.86 -28.23 -4.06
C TYR A 10 -11.53 -29.60 -3.47
N GLU A 11 -12.27 -30.66 -3.83
CA GLU A 11 -11.95 -32.02 -3.38
C GLU A 11 -10.60 -32.50 -3.93
N ALA A 12 -10.26 -32.18 -5.19
CA ALA A 12 -8.95 -32.47 -5.75
C ALA A 12 -7.81 -31.74 -5.01
N CYS A 13 -8.05 -30.51 -4.54
CA CYS A 13 -7.07 -29.73 -3.77
C CYS A 13 -6.69 -30.40 -2.43
N ARG A 14 -7.60 -31.17 -1.81
CA ARG A 14 -7.32 -31.90 -0.56
C ARG A 14 -6.24 -32.97 -0.73
N GLN A 15 -5.99 -33.41 -1.95
CA GLN A 15 -5.01 -34.46 -2.28
C GLN A 15 -3.73 -33.89 -2.92
N ASN A 16 -3.60 -32.57 -2.96
CA ASN A 16 -2.50 -31.87 -3.63
C ASN A 16 -1.97 -30.75 -2.73
N ILE A 17 -1.34 -29.72 -3.29
CA ILE A 17 -0.77 -28.54 -2.60
C ILE A 17 -1.80 -27.62 -1.92
N GLY A 18 -3.02 -28.09 -1.67
CA GLY A 18 -4.09 -27.30 -1.06
C GLY A 18 -4.86 -26.41 -2.04
N PHE A 19 -5.91 -25.77 -1.54
CA PHE A 19 -6.78 -24.87 -2.32
C PHE A 19 -6.18 -23.48 -2.51
N SER A 20 -5.39 -23.03 -1.53
CA SER A 20 -4.61 -21.80 -1.57
C SER A 20 -3.15 -22.11 -1.34
N VAL A 21 -2.28 -21.40 -2.05
CA VAL A 21 -0.82 -21.49 -1.93
C VAL A 21 -0.31 -20.08 -1.66
N ASP A 22 0.45 -19.90 -0.58
CA ASP A 22 0.92 -18.59 -0.11
C ASP A 22 -0.20 -17.54 -0.07
N ASN A 23 -1.36 -17.96 0.44
CA ASN A 23 -2.57 -17.16 0.58
C ASN A 23 -3.22 -16.66 -0.72
N LYS A 24 -2.79 -17.17 -1.88
CA LYS A 24 -3.47 -16.98 -3.16
C LYS A 24 -4.30 -18.23 -3.49
N ALA A 25 -5.59 -18.04 -3.75
CA ALA A 25 -6.47 -19.12 -4.16
C ALA A 25 -6.09 -19.62 -5.57
N ARG A 26 -6.19 -20.93 -5.78
CA ARG A 26 -5.92 -21.56 -7.10
C ARG A 26 -7.08 -21.43 -8.10
N ILE A 27 -8.04 -20.55 -7.82
CA ILE A 27 -9.20 -20.28 -8.66
C ILE A 27 -9.21 -18.80 -9.02
N PHE A 28 -9.33 -18.53 -10.32
CA PHE A 28 -9.53 -17.20 -10.88
C PHE A 28 -11.01 -17.01 -11.22
N LYS A 29 -11.70 -16.18 -10.43
CA LYS A 29 -13.15 -15.95 -10.57
C LYS A 29 -13.39 -14.86 -11.62
N VAL A 30 -14.02 -15.19 -12.73
CA VAL A 30 -14.37 -14.22 -13.79
C VAL A 30 -15.86 -13.95 -13.77
N ILE A 31 -16.25 -12.68 -13.61
CA ILE A 31 -17.65 -12.26 -13.50
C ILE A 31 -18.00 -11.36 -14.69
N LYS A 32 -18.77 -11.89 -15.64
CA LYS A 32 -19.24 -11.09 -16.79
C LYS A 32 -20.50 -10.30 -16.46
N THR A 33 -21.40 -10.92 -15.70
CA THR A 33 -22.62 -10.29 -15.19
C THR A 33 -22.58 -10.33 -13.66
N PRO A 34 -22.84 -9.23 -12.95
CA PRO A 34 -22.87 -9.22 -11.50
C PRO A 34 -23.88 -10.22 -10.96
N VAL A 35 -23.40 -11.03 -10.04
CA VAL A 35 -24.18 -12.03 -9.32
C VAL A 35 -24.06 -11.68 -7.84
N ARG A 36 -25.18 -11.68 -7.10
CA ARG A 36 -25.16 -11.36 -5.67
C ARG A 36 -24.25 -12.33 -4.92
N VAL A 37 -23.52 -11.82 -3.93
CA VAL A 37 -22.49 -12.59 -3.21
C VAL A 37 -23.09 -13.77 -2.42
N ASP A 38 -24.31 -13.64 -1.93
CA ASP A 38 -25.02 -14.67 -1.14
C ASP A 38 -25.38 -15.93 -1.93
N ILE A 39 -25.31 -15.86 -3.27
CA ILE A 39 -25.54 -17.01 -4.15
C ILE A 39 -24.24 -17.51 -4.81
N HIS A 40 -23.09 -16.94 -4.45
CA HIS A 40 -21.80 -17.50 -4.88
C HIS A 40 -21.57 -18.83 -4.15
N PRO A 41 -20.86 -19.80 -4.75
CA PRO A 41 -20.48 -21.00 -4.03
C PRO A 41 -19.60 -20.63 -2.81
N GLU A 42 -19.95 -21.13 -1.62
CA GLU A 42 -19.33 -20.75 -0.33
C GLU A 42 -17.80 -20.77 -0.38
N LYS A 43 -17.23 -21.78 -1.04
CA LYS A 43 -15.78 -22.01 -1.17
C LYS A 43 -15.03 -20.91 -1.92
N ILE A 44 -15.70 -20.16 -2.78
CA ILE A 44 -15.10 -19.08 -3.60
C ILE A 44 -15.74 -17.72 -3.35
N GLN A 45 -16.66 -17.63 -2.39
CA GLN A 45 -17.42 -16.42 -2.09
C GLN A 45 -16.49 -15.25 -1.72
N ASN A 46 -15.44 -15.54 -0.94
CA ASN A 46 -14.47 -14.56 -0.45
C ASN A 46 -13.28 -14.33 -1.41
N ILE A 47 -13.25 -15.01 -2.55
CA ILE A 47 -12.20 -14.80 -3.58
C ILE A 47 -12.57 -13.59 -4.43
N LEU A 48 -11.61 -12.67 -4.57
CA LEU A 48 -11.70 -11.53 -5.47
C LEU A 48 -11.89 -12.01 -6.91
N GLY A 49 -12.84 -11.39 -7.61
CA GLY A 49 -13.12 -11.71 -9.00
C GLY A 49 -12.62 -10.64 -9.96
N TYR A 50 -12.34 -11.06 -11.20
CA TYR A 50 -12.15 -10.20 -12.34
C TYR A 50 -13.53 -9.84 -12.88
N GLU A 51 -13.95 -8.61 -12.61
CA GLU A 51 -15.23 -8.08 -13.05
C GLU A 51 -15.10 -7.54 -14.47
N PHE A 52 -15.73 -8.23 -15.41
CA PHE A 52 -15.85 -7.84 -16.82
C PHE A 52 -17.14 -7.05 -17.05
N TYR A 53 -17.44 -6.13 -16.13
CA TYR A 53 -18.57 -5.23 -16.23
C TYR A 53 -18.30 -3.94 -15.47
N SER A 54 -19.07 -2.91 -15.80
CA SER A 54 -19.18 -1.68 -15.03
C SER A 54 -20.64 -1.46 -14.65
N THR A 55 -20.89 -0.83 -13.51
CA THR A 55 -22.25 -0.40 -13.12
C THR A 55 -22.27 1.11 -13.13
N ASP A 56 -23.16 1.68 -13.94
CA ASP A 56 -23.38 3.12 -13.95
C ASP A 56 -23.94 3.56 -12.57
N PRO A 57 -23.24 4.42 -11.81
CA PRO A 57 -23.67 4.82 -10.47
C PRO A 57 -24.99 5.59 -10.44
N SER A 58 -25.31 6.29 -11.55
CA SER A 58 -26.50 7.13 -11.64
C SER A 58 -27.75 6.35 -12.04
N THR A 59 -27.59 5.32 -12.86
CA THR A 59 -28.72 4.53 -13.39
C THR A 59 -28.80 3.11 -12.81
N GLY A 60 -27.77 2.64 -12.11
CA GLY A 60 -27.62 1.26 -11.66
C GLY A 60 -27.48 0.27 -12.83
N ARG A 61 -27.32 0.76 -14.07
CA ARG A 61 -27.30 -0.07 -15.25
C ARG A 61 -25.94 -0.74 -15.39
N VAL A 62 -25.98 -2.06 -15.39
CA VAL A 62 -24.81 -2.90 -15.65
C VAL A 62 -24.51 -2.90 -17.15
N LYS A 63 -23.24 -2.72 -17.48
CA LYS A 63 -22.70 -2.89 -18.83
C LYS A 63 -21.52 -3.85 -18.78
N GLU A 64 -21.69 -4.99 -19.43
CA GLU A 64 -20.60 -5.95 -19.59
C GLU A 64 -19.54 -5.40 -20.55
N PHE A 65 -18.28 -5.67 -20.25
CA PHE A 65 -17.18 -5.41 -21.15
C PHE A 65 -17.23 -6.43 -22.29
N SER A 66 -17.07 -5.95 -23.51
CA SER A 66 -17.17 -6.77 -24.72
C SER A 66 -16.15 -6.30 -25.74
N SER A 67 -15.51 -7.26 -26.41
CA SER A 67 -14.62 -6.99 -27.54
C SER A 67 -15.34 -6.58 -28.83
N ILE A 68 -16.67 -6.41 -28.79
CA ILE A 68 -17.51 -6.26 -30.01
C ILE A 68 -18.24 -4.89 -30.03
N PHE A 69 -18.34 -4.17 -28.91
CA PHE A 69 -19.13 -2.93 -28.84
C PHE A 69 -18.49 -1.81 -28.01
N GLY A 70 -18.21 -0.69 -28.69
CA GLY A 70 -17.88 0.60 -28.08
C GLY A 70 -16.40 0.75 -27.71
N GLN A 71 -15.74 1.77 -28.28
CA GLN A 71 -14.29 2.01 -28.18
C GLN A 71 -13.76 2.08 -26.74
N GLN A 72 -14.58 2.53 -25.78
CA GLN A 72 -14.22 2.61 -24.35
C GLN A 72 -14.36 1.26 -23.60
N TYR A 73 -15.36 0.44 -23.95
CA TYR A 73 -15.59 -0.86 -23.30
C TYR A 73 -14.66 -1.95 -23.85
N GLU A 74 -14.16 -1.76 -25.07
CA GLU A 74 -13.13 -2.60 -25.67
C GLU A 74 -11.78 -2.44 -24.95
N LEU A 75 -11.35 -1.20 -24.66
CA LEU A 75 -10.12 -0.95 -23.90
C LEU A 75 -10.18 -1.58 -22.51
N ALA A 76 -11.26 -1.31 -21.75
CA ALA A 76 -11.46 -1.91 -20.43
C ALA A 76 -11.53 -3.44 -20.46
N TYR A 77 -12.07 -4.03 -21.54
CA TYR A 77 -12.05 -5.47 -21.75
C TYR A 77 -10.62 -6.00 -21.90
N TRP A 78 -9.81 -5.37 -22.75
CA TRP A 78 -8.43 -5.79 -22.99
C TRP A 78 -7.55 -5.59 -21.77
N GLU A 79 -7.70 -4.49 -21.03
CA GLU A 79 -7.02 -4.27 -19.76
C GLU A 79 -7.37 -5.37 -18.74
N LYS A 80 -8.67 -5.66 -18.55
CA LYS A 80 -9.09 -6.75 -17.63
C LYS A 80 -8.64 -8.13 -18.08
N LEU A 81 -8.56 -8.37 -19.38
CA LEU A 81 -8.08 -9.65 -19.91
C LEU A 81 -6.57 -9.78 -19.75
N ASP A 82 -5.82 -8.71 -19.96
CA ASP A 82 -4.39 -8.63 -19.72
C ASP A 82 -4.07 -8.84 -18.23
N ASP A 83 -4.83 -8.21 -17.33
CA ASP A 83 -4.75 -8.44 -15.88
C ASP A 83 -4.91 -9.94 -15.55
N LEU A 84 -5.98 -10.54 -16.05
CA LEU A 84 -6.29 -11.95 -15.79
C LEU A 84 -5.19 -12.87 -16.35
N ALA A 85 -4.67 -12.57 -17.54
CA ALA A 85 -3.64 -13.36 -18.18
C ALA A 85 -2.30 -13.28 -17.41
N ASN A 86 -1.87 -12.07 -17.04
CA ASN A 86 -0.64 -11.87 -16.27
C ASN A 86 -0.75 -12.52 -14.88
N ASP A 87 -1.86 -12.34 -14.18
CA ASP A 87 -2.05 -12.94 -12.86
C ASP A 87 -2.06 -14.48 -12.91
N ILE A 88 -2.66 -15.08 -13.95
CA ILE A 88 -2.59 -16.53 -14.18
C ILE A 88 -1.13 -16.95 -14.46
N CYS A 89 -0.41 -16.21 -15.32
CA CYS A 89 0.97 -16.51 -15.68
C CYS A 89 1.90 -16.48 -14.45
N SER A 90 1.91 -15.37 -13.73
CA SER A 90 2.72 -15.21 -12.51
C SER A 90 2.36 -16.24 -11.45
N TYR A 91 1.09 -16.63 -11.35
CA TYR A 91 0.68 -17.68 -10.42
C TYR A 91 1.21 -19.06 -10.82
N LEU A 92 1.15 -19.41 -12.11
CA LEU A 92 1.69 -20.68 -12.61
C LEU A 92 3.21 -20.75 -12.45
N GLU A 93 3.94 -19.68 -12.76
CA GLU A 93 5.39 -19.59 -12.54
C GLU A 93 5.75 -19.77 -11.05
N HIS A 94 4.97 -19.17 -10.16
CA HIS A 94 5.11 -19.35 -8.71
C HIS A 94 4.89 -20.81 -8.28
N LEU A 95 3.87 -21.47 -8.84
CA LEU A 95 3.62 -22.90 -8.56
C LEU A 95 4.74 -23.80 -9.08
N GLU A 96 5.33 -23.51 -10.23
CA GLU A 96 6.49 -24.25 -10.75
C GLU A 96 7.70 -24.15 -9.82
N GLN A 97 7.95 -22.97 -9.25
CA GLN A 97 9.03 -22.75 -8.29
C GLN A 97 8.83 -23.56 -7.00
N ILE A 98 7.58 -23.70 -6.54
CA ILE A 98 7.25 -24.50 -5.35
C ILE A 98 7.35 -26.01 -5.66
N GLY A 99 6.93 -26.43 -6.86
CA GLY A 99 6.93 -27.82 -7.29
C GLY A 99 8.32 -28.40 -7.57
N ASN A 100 9.34 -27.56 -7.80
CA ASN A 100 10.70 -27.98 -8.12
C ASN A 100 11.74 -27.39 -7.13
N PRO A 101 11.92 -27.97 -5.92
CA PRO A 101 13.00 -27.55 -5.04
C PRO A 101 14.41 -27.87 -5.56
N LEU A 102 14.58 -28.78 -6.53
CA LEU A 102 15.90 -29.24 -7.01
C LEU A 102 15.88 -29.81 -8.43
N THR A 103 15.77 -28.99 -9.48
CA THR A 103 16.37 -29.32 -10.81
C THR A 103 16.60 -28.04 -11.61
N GLY A 104 17.82 -27.52 -11.52
CA GLY A 104 18.34 -26.65 -12.56
C GLY A 104 18.47 -27.44 -13.87
N LYS A 105 18.15 -26.76 -14.98
CA LYS A 105 18.41 -27.09 -16.40
C LYS A 105 17.47 -28.10 -17.09
N ILE A 106 16.62 -27.62 -18.03
CA ILE A 106 16.84 -27.60 -19.51
C ILE A 106 15.54 -27.74 -20.34
N ASN A 107 15.42 -26.82 -21.32
CA ASN A 107 14.71 -26.84 -22.61
C ASN A 107 13.19 -26.64 -22.69
N THR A 108 12.78 -25.46 -23.19
CA THR A 108 11.92 -25.40 -24.39
C THR A 108 12.32 -24.19 -25.23
N THR A 109 12.66 -24.48 -26.49
CA THR A 109 13.07 -23.53 -27.52
C THR A 109 11.87 -22.76 -28.08
N VAL A 110 11.79 -21.45 -27.84
CA VAL A 110 11.20 -20.50 -28.79
C VAL A 110 12.07 -19.25 -28.82
N THR A 111 12.50 -18.91 -30.02
CA THR A 111 13.46 -17.87 -30.39
C THR A 111 12.81 -16.48 -30.32
N THR A 112 13.28 -15.55 -29.49
CA THR A 112 13.41 -14.06 -29.71
C THR A 112 13.90 -13.35 -28.43
N PRO A 113 14.44 -12.10 -28.51
CA PRO A 113 15.80 -11.81 -28.04
C PRO A 113 15.94 -11.37 -26.58
N VAL A 114 17.15 -11.63 -26.12
CA VAL A 114 17.83 -11.26 -24.87
C VAL A 114 17.59 -9.80 -24.45
N PHE A 115 16.91 -9.63 -23.32
CA PHE A 115 17.25 -8.58 -22.36
C PHE A 115 17.97 -9.22 -21.18
N ASN A 116 19.16 -8.71 -20.90
CA ASN A 116 20.08 -9.21 -19.88
C ASN A 116 19.48 -9.00 -18.48
N ASN A 117 18.87 -10.03 -17.90
CA ASN A 117 18.72 -10.08 -16.45
C ASN A 117 20.07 -10.49 -15.86
N SER A 118 20.83 -9.45 -15.49
CA SER A 118 22.01 -9.58 -14.65
C SER A 118 21.64 -10.26 -13.34
N SER A 119 22.29 -11.40 -13.11
CA SER A 119 22.66 -11.97 -11.82
C SER A 119 21.65 -11.85 -10.67
N ILE A 120 20.95 -12.96 -10.45
CA ILE A 120 20.39 -13.36 -9.17
C ILE A 120 21.49 -13.27 -8.11
N ASN A 121 21.42 -12.24 -7.28
CA ASN A 121 22.10 -12.19 -6.01
C ASN A 121 21.14 -12.81 -4.98
N THR A 122 21.40 -14.06 -4.58
CA THR A 122 20.70 -14.72 -3.48
C THR A 122 21.11 -14.11 -2.13
N ASN A 123 20.67 -12.88 -1.89
CA ASN A 123 20.37 -12.42 -0.53
C ASN A 123 18.86 -12.56 -0.40
N SER A 124 18.38 -13.38 0.54
CA SER A 124 16.96 -13.53 0.83
C SER A 124 16.40 -12.18 1.31
N LYS A 125 15.99 -11.33 0.36
CA LYS A 125 15.44 -10.00 0.61
C LYS A 125 14.15 -10.21 1.41
N LYS A 126 14.06 -9.60 2.60
CA LYS A 126 12.84 -9.65 3.42
C LYS A 126 11.67 -9.14 2.57
N THR A 127 10.63 -9.96 2.39
CA THR A 127 9.38 -9.52 1.77
C THR A 127 8.74 -8.47 2.66
N ILE A 128 8.54 -7.26 2.13
CA ILE A 128 7.85 -6.18 2.85
C ILE A 128 6.35 -6.40 2.75
N LYS A 129 5.66 -6.37 3.88
CA LYS A 129 4.20 -6.38 3.94
C LYS A 129 3.67 -4.95 3.92
N VAL A 130 2.87 -4.61 2.91
CA VAL A 130 2.29 -3.27 2.73
C VAL A 130 0.79 -3.34 2.98
N TYR A 131 0.30 -2.57 3.95
CA TYR A 131 -1.12 -2.34 4.09
C TYR A 131 -1.55 -1.24 3.13
N LEU A 132 -2.27 -1.57 2.06
CA LEU A 132 -2.84 -0.64 1.10
C LEU A 132 -4.34 -0.47 1.36
N ALA A 133 -4.69 0.61 2.06
CA ALA A 133 -6.06 0.87 2.49
C ALA A 133 -7.04 0.96 1.32
N GLU A 134 -8.29 0.54 1.52
CA GLU A 134 -9.38 0.82 0.56
C GLU A 134 -9.57 2.34 0.39
N SER A 135 -9.87 2.77 -0.84
CA SER A 135 -9.98 4.17 -1.23
C SER A 135 -11.40 4.54 -1.68
N SER A 136 -11.62 5.81 -1.98
CA SER A 136 -12.83 6.27 -2.65
C SER A 136 -12.81 5.89 -4.13
N TYR A 137 -13.98 5.94 -4.78
CA TYR A 137 -14.14 5.54 -6.19
C TYR A 137 -13.23 6.34 -7.14
N ASP A 138 -13.10 7.64 -6.91
CA ASP A 138 -12.32 8.58 -7.72
C ASP A 138 -10.81 8.30 -7.70
N THR A 139 -10.32 7.52 -6.74
CA THR A 139 -8.89 7.18 -6.60
C THR A 139 -8.61 5.68 -6.79
N GLN A 140 -9.64 4.89 -7.16
CA GLN A 140 -9.53 3.44 -7.25
C GLN A 140 -8.56 2.99 -8.35
N ASP A 141 -8.54 3.69 -9.49
CA ASP A 141 -7.63 3.36 -10.61
C ASP A 141 -6.17 3.52 -10.20
N PHE A 142 -5.85 4.63 -9.53
CA PHE A 142 -4.51 4.83 -8.98
C PHE A 142 -4.16 3.81 -7.90
N ARG A 143 -5.09 3.51 -6.98
CA ARG A 143 -4.90 2.45 -5.98
C ARG A 143 -4.57 1.11 -6.62
N ASN A 144 -5.23 0.76 -7.72
CA ASN A 144 -4.96 -0.48 -8.44
C ASN A 144 -3.59 -0.43 -9.16
N SER A 145 -3.21 0.73 -9.73
CA SER A 145 -1.88 0.94 -10.33
C SER A 145 -0.78 0.72 -9.30
N ILE A 146 -0.83 1.44 -8.17
CA ILE A 146 0.19 1.33 -7.13
C ILE A 146 0.24 -0.08 -6.52
N LYS A 147 -0.90 -0.76 -6.38
CA LYS A 147 -0.94 -2.16 -5.95
C LYS A 147 -0.08 -3.04 -6.86
N ARG A 148 -0.22 -2.93 -8.18
CA ARG A 148 0.56 -3.70 -9.15
C ARG A 148 2.04 -3.40 -9.03
N GLU A 149 2.40 -2.13 -9.01
CA GLU A 149 3.80 -1.71 -8.88
C GLU A 149 4.45 -2.23 -7.60
N LEU A 150 3.72 -2.22 -6.47
CA LEU A 150 4.19 -2.77 -5.21
C LEU A 150 4.37 -4.31 -5.29
N GLN A 151 3.47 -5.02 -5.97
CA GLN A 151 3.57 -6.46 -6.18
C GLN A 151 4.75 -6.81 -7.10
N ASP A 152 4.96 -6.05 -8.17
CA ASP A 152 6.09 -6.19 -9.09
C ASP A 152 7.42 -5.91 -8.38
N ALA A 153 7.42 -5.00 -7.40
CA ALA A 153 8.56 -4.76 -6.51
C ALA A 153 8.77 -5.87 -5.45
N GLY A 154 7.94 -6.92 -5.45
CA GLY A 154 8.05 -8.07 -4.54
C GLY A 154 7.43 -7.83 -3.15
N CYS A 155 6.57 -6.82 -2.99
CA CYS A 155 5.86 -6.58 -1.73
C CYS A 155 4.63 -7.49 -1.59
N TYR A 156 4.30 -7.84 -0.36
CA TYR A 156 3.07 -8.55 -0.01
C TYR A 156 1.98 -7.56 0.38
N ILE A 157 0.86 -7.52 -0.35
CA ILE A 157 -0.19 -6.52 -0.14
C ILE A 157 -1.28 -7.04 0.79
N LEU A 158 -1.57 -6.25 1.80
CA LEU A 158 -2.68 -6.40 2.73
C LEU A 158 -3.68 -5.23 2.53
N PRO A 159 -4.98 -5.41 2.78
CA PRO A 159 -5.65 -6.68 3.01
C PRO A 159 -5.62 -7.55 1.74
N ASP A 160 -5.53 -8.86 1.93
CA ASP A 160 -5.52 -9.87 0.85
C ASP A 160 -6.92 -10.41 0.51
N LYS A 161 -7.94 -9.91 1.22
CA LYS A 161 -9.35 -10.27 1.08
C LYS A 161 -10.20 -9.01 1.18
N GLN A 162 -11.46 -9.11 0.75
CA GLN A 162 -12.41 -8.03 0.89
C GLN A 162 -12.70 -7.75 2.38
N LEU A 163 -12.65 -6.48 2.76
CA LEU A 163 -12.99 -6.06 4.11
C LEU A 163 -14.51 -6.10 4.32
N PRO A 164 -14.98 -6.58 5.48
CA PRO A 164 -16.41 -6.57 5.81
C PRO A 164 -16.91 -5.13 5.97
N LEU A 165 -18.17 -4.88 5.61
CA LEU A 165 -18.79 -3.55 5.73
C LEU A 165 -19.63 -3.40 7.00
N ILE A 166 -19.29 -4.11 8.07
CA ILE A 166 -19.94 -4.03 9.38
C ILE A 166 -18.89 -3.64 10.41
N ALA A 167 -19.13 -2.56 11.17
CA ALA A 167 -18.09 -1.87 11.92
C ALA A 167 -17.24 -2.75 12.86
N PRO A 168 -17.79 -3.63 13.72
CA PRO A 168 -16.96 -4.43 14.62
C PRO A 168 -16.04 -5.43 13.88
N ALA A 169 -16.56 -6.04 12.81
CA ALA A 169 -15.79 -6.96 11.97
C ALA A 169 -14.71 -6.22 11.17
N LEU A 170 -15.06 -5.06 10.60
CA LEU A 170 -14.14 -4.22 9.85
C LEU A 170 -12.96 -3.78 10.73
N GLN A 171 -13.24 -3.21 11.90
CA GLN A 171 -12.22 -2.70 12.80
C GLN A 171 -11.26 -3.81 13.25
N SER A 172 -11.79 -5.00 13.54
CA SER A 172 -10.99 -6.16 13.93
C SER A 172 -10.06 -6.64 12.81
N GLU A 173 -10.58 -6.76 11.59
CA GLU A 173 -9.81 -7.18 10.41
C GLU A 173 -8.75 -6.16 10.02
N VAL A 174 -9.13 -4.87 9.97
CA VAL A 174 -8.20 -3.77 9.65
C VAL A 174 -7.06 -3.72 10.67
N LYS A 175 -7.36 -3.82 11.96
CA LYS A 175 -6.34 -3.89 13.01
C LYS A 175 -5.40 -5.08 12.81
N HIS A 176 -5.96 -6.26 12.53
CA HIS A 176 -5.17 -7.48 12.31
C HIS A 176 -4.22 -7.36 11.10
N PHE A 177 -4.65 -6.74 10.00
CA PHE A 177 -3.79 -6.52 8.84
C PHE A 177 -2.72 -5.46 9.09
N ILE A 178 -3.07 -4.36 9.76
CA ILE A 178 -2.14 -3.29 10.13
C ILE A 178 -1.05 -3.80 11.09
N GLU A 179 -1.40 -4.66 12.05
CA GLU A 179 -0.43 -5.29 12.97
C GLU A 179 0.62 -6.16 12.26
N GLN A 180 0.31 -6.65 11.06
CA GLN A 180 1.22 -7.48 10.26
C GLN A 180 2.01 -6.69 9.22
N ALA A 181 1.67 -5.43 8.98
CA ALA A 181 2.29 -4.62 7.95
C ALA A 181 3.61 -4.00 8.43
N ASP A 182 4.57 -3.89 7.52
CA ASP A 182 5.80 -3.13 7.71
C ASP A 182 5.61 -1.64 7.38
N VAL A 183 4.62 -1.31 6.54
CA VAL A 183 4.24 0.06 6.15
C VAL A 183 2.76 0.11 5.76
N ALA A 184 2.09 1.23 6.03
CA ALA A 184 0.70 1.45 5.61
C ALA A 184 0.58 2.65 4.65
N ILE A 185 -0.17 2.48 3.57
CA ILE A 185 -0.40 3.45 2.51
C ILE A 185 -1.91 3.74 2.45
N HIS A 186 -2.25 5.02 2.54
CA HIS A 186 -3.61 5.52 2.41
C HIS A 186 -3.70 6.48 1.23
N ILE A 187 -4.81 6.40 0.50
CA ILE A 187 -5.14 7.28 -0.60
C ILE A 187 -6.45 7.98 -0.26
N VAL A 188 -6.44 9.31 -0.24
CA VAL A 188 -7.57 10.14 0.17
C VAL A 188 -7.94 11.06 -0.98
N GLY A 189 -9.04 10.74 -1.67
CA GLY A 189 -9.56 11.53 -2.79
C GLY A 189 -10.61 12.57 -2.41
N SER A 190 -11.36 13.03 -3.39
CA SER A 190 -12.49 13.97 -3.22
C SER A 190 -13.75 13.29 -2.68
N GLY A 191 -13.90 11.98 -2.89
CA GLY A 191 -15.04 11.21 -2.38
C GLY A 191 -14.85 10.78 -0.91
N TYR A 192 -15.92 10.82 -0.12
CA TYR A 192 -15.88 10.35 1.29
C TYR A 192 -15.62 8.83 1.39
N GLY A 193 -16.15 8.05 0.44
CA GLY A 193 -16.06 6.59 0.43
C GLY A 193 -17.26 5.90 1.10
N VAL A 194 -17.23 4.56 1.11
CA VAL A 194 -18.30 3.72 1.67
C VAL A 194 -18.35 3.88 3.20
N VAL A 195 -19.54 4.04 3.77
CA VAL A 195 -19.75 4.04 5.23
C VAL A 195 -20.19 2.66 5.70
N PRO A 196 -19.41 1.96 6.54
CA PRO A 196 -19.77 0.66 7.10
C PRO A 196 -21.00 0.75 8.02
N GLU A 197 -21.75 -0.34 8.10
CA GLU A 197 -22.91 -0.42 8.99
C GLU A 197 -22.48 -0.29 10.46
N GLY A 198 -23.20 0.57 11.21
CA GLY A 198 -23.00 0.79 12.64
C GLY A 198 -22.10 1.97 13.01
N ILE A 199 -21.54 2.69 12.03
CA ILE A 199 -20.72 3.90 12.25
C ILE A 199 -21.04 4.98 11.20
N GLN A 200 -20.56 6.21 11.42
CA GLN A 200 -20.73 7.34 10.49
C GLN A 200 -19.48 7.61 9.63
N GLN A 201 -18.35 7.05 10.05
CA GLN A 201 -17.06 7.26 9.42
C GLN A 201 -16.93 6.36 8.19
N SER A 202 -16.35 6.89 7.11
CA SER A 202 -16.08 6.07 5.93
C SER A 202 -15.03 5.00 6.20
N ILE A 203 -15.00 3.97 5.36
CA ILE A 203 -13.96 2.94 5.40
C ILE A 203 -12.56 3.56 5.26
N VAL A 204 -12.41 4.65 4.48
CA VAL A 204 -11.14 5.38 4.32
C VAL A 204 -10.70 5.98 5.67
N GLU A 205 -11.61 6.70 6.34
CA GLU A 205 -11.34 7.34 7.63
C GLU A 205 -11.07 6.32 8.75
N VAL A 206 -11.85 5.23 8.81
CA VAL A 206 -11.69 4.16 9.80
C VAL A 206 -10.32 3.51 9.69
N GLN A 207 -9.91 3.14 8.49
CA GLN A 207 -8.59 2.54 8.26
C GLN A 207 -7.48 3.52 8.65
N ASN A 208 -7.60 4.80 8.27
CA ASN A 208 -6.65 5.84 8.63
C ASN A 208 -6.52 6.03 10.16
N SER A 209 -7.65 6.03 10.86
CA SER A 209 -7.68 6.16 12.32
C SER A 209 -6.99 4.99 13.02
N ILE A 210 -7.27 3.76 12.61
CA ILE A 210 -6.64 2.56 13.19
C ILE A 210 -5.13 2.55 12.90
N ALA A 211 -4.72 2.88 11.67
CA ALA A 211 -3.30 2.96 11.32
C ALA A 211 -2.57 4.03 12.14
N SER A 212 -3.18 5.21 12.34
CA SER A 212 -2.63 6.28 13.18
C SER A 212 -2.49 5.87 14.64
N ALA A 213 -3.49 5.16 15.18
CA ALA A 213 -3.41 4.64 16.54
C ALA A 213 -2.26 3.63 16.68
N GLN A 214 -2.11 2.73 15.71
CA GLN A 214 -1.01 1.76 15.69
C GLN A 214 0.36 2.44 15.59
N SER A 215 0.52 3.42 14.71
CA SER A 215 1.77 4.19 14.59
C SER A 215 2.15 4.91 15.87
N SER A 216 1.17 5.37 16.64
CA SER A 216 1.43 6.00 17.94
C SER A 216 2.01 5.03 18.98
N VAL A 217 1.81 3.71 18.79
CA VAL A 217 2.26 2.67 19.74
C VAL A 217 3.55 2.00 19.27
N VAL A 218 3.66 1.65 17.99
CA VAL A 218 4.79 0.85 17.45
C VAL A 218 5.61 1.57 16.38
N ASN A 219 5.35 2.87 16.17
CA ASN A 219 6.02 3.68 15.14
C ASN A 219 5.94 3.07 13.74
N LEU A 220 4.79 2.49 13.40
CA LEU A 220 4.49 1.98 12.06
C LEU A 220 4.65 3.12 11.04
N PRO A 221 5.52 2.98 10.03
CA PRO A 221 5.66 3.97 8.96
C PRO A 221 4.38 4.05 8.13
N ARG A 222 3.94 5.27 7.83
CA ARG A 222 2.74 5.52 7.03
C ARG A 222 3.00 6.53 5.92
N LEU A 223 2.27 6.37 4.82
CA LEU A 223 2.17 7.34 3.74
C LEU A 223 0.68 7.64 3.51
N ILE A 224 0.34 8.92 3.41
CA ILE A 224 -1.03 9.36 3.06
C ILE A 224 -0.89 10.24 1.83
N TRP A 225 -1.49 9.83 0.72
CA TRP A 225 -1.54 10.64 -0.50
C TRP A 225 -2.89 11.31 -0.65
N VAL A 226 -2.84 12.59 -1.00
CA VAL A 226 -3.98 13.40 -1.41
C VAL A 226 -3.67 13.96 -2.80
N PRO A 227 -4.47 13.63 -3.84
CA PRO A 227 -4.25 14.16 -5.18
C PRO A 227 -4.23 15.70 -5.19
N GLU A 228 -3.38 16.27 -6.03
CA GLU A 228 -3.46 17.71 -6.33
C GLU A 228 -4.85 18.08 -6.86
N GLY A 229 -5.33 19.27 -6.49
CA GLY A 229 -6.67 19.72 -6.89
C GLY A 229 -7.83 18.92 -6.29
N THR A 230 -7.61 18.16 -5.21
CA THR A 230 -8.69 17.50 -4.47
C THR A 230 -9.68 18.55 -3.95
N GLU A 231 -10.91 18.53 -4.46
CA GLU A 231 -12.02 19.41 -4.09
C GLU A 231 -13.21 18.58 -3.58
N PRO A 232 -13.25 18.24 -2.28
CA PRO A 232 -14.36 17.52 -1.70
C PRO A 232 -15.62 18.38 -1.65
N SER A 233 -16.78 17.78 -1.96
CA SER A 233 -18.10 18.44 -1.88
C SER A 233 -18.98 17.93 -0.73
N ASP A 234 -18.66 16.78 -0.15
CA ASP A 234 -19.35 16.23 1.03
C ASP A 234 -18.73 16.82 2.31
N ASP A 235 -19.56 17.41 3.18
CA ASP A 235 -19.13 18.04 4.43
C ASP A 235 -18.25 17.14 5.31
N ARG A 236 -18.50 15.83 5.31
CA ARG A 236 -17.69 14.87 6.09
C ARG A 236 -16.31 14.68 5.50
N GLN A 237 -16.21 14.66 4.16
CA GLN A 237 -14.91 14.56 3.50
C GLN A 237 -14.12 15.85 3.63
N ILE A 238 -14.78 17.01 3.53
CA ILE A 238 -14.15 18.31 3.80
C ILE A 238 -13.55 18.29 5.22
N ALA A 239 -14.35 17.93 6.23
CA ALA A 239 -13.90 17.86 7.61
C ALA A 239 -12.75 16.86 7.80
N PHE A 240 -12.78 15.72 7.11
CA PHE A 240 -11.70 14.73 7.17
C PHE A 240 -10.39 15.23 6.56
N VAL A 241 -10.44 15.86 5.37
CA VAL A 241 -9.25 16.43 4.72
C VAL A 241 -8.68 17.60 5.53
N GLU A 242 -9.54 18.48 6.05
CA GLU A 242 -9.12 19.57 6.96
C GLU A 242 -8.44 19.02 8.22
N LYS A 243 -8.98 17.93 8.78
CA LYS A 243 -8.38 17.28 9.95
C LYS A 243 -6.98 16.75 9.68
N LEU A 244 -6.74 16.16 8.50
CA LEU A 244 -5.40 15.74 8.08
C LEU A 244 -4.45 16.94 7.90
N ASN A 245 -4.92 18.00 7.24
CA ASN A 245 -4.15 19.23 7.02
C ASN A 245 -3.73 19.94 8.32
N LEU A 246 -4.59 19.93 9.34
CA LEU A 246 -4.27 20.51 10.63
C LEU A 246 -3.21 19.72 11.41
N GLY A 247 -2.86 18.51 10.97
CA GLY A 247 -1.83 17.68 11.57
C GLY A 247 -2.14 17.19 13.00
N LYS A 248 -3.40 17.28 13.45
CA LYS A 248 -3.77 16.97 14.84
C LYS A 248 -4.00 15.48 15.09
N GLU A 249 -4.90 14.90 14.31
CA GLU A 249 -5.40 13.53 14.52
C GLU A 249 -5.41 12.77 13.20
N GLY A 250 -5.00 11.50 13.22
CA GLY A 250 -5.01 10.63 12.04
C GLY A 250 -3.71 10.63 11.23
N VAL A 251 -2.77 11.53 11.53
CA VAL A 251 -1.48 11.67 10.82
C VAL A 251 -0.27 11.10 11.58
N ALA A 252 -0.46 10.48 12.75
CA ALA A 252 0.66 9.95 13.52
C ALA A 252 1.46 8.92 12.70
N GLY A 253 2.77 9.11 12.62
CA GLY A 253 3.69 8.27 11.84
C GLY A 253 3.53 8.36 10.31
N ALA A 254 2.73 9.31 9.81
CA ALA A 254 2.45 9.45 8.38
C ALA A 254 3.20 10.61 7.73
N ASP A 255 3.79 10.33 6.57
CA ASP A 255 4.17 11.38 5.62
C ASP A 255 2.93 11.71 4.79
N LEU A 256 2.36 12.90 5.00
CA LEU A 256 1.23 13.41 4.23
C LEU A 256 1.74 14.10 2.97
N VAL A 257 1.35 13.58 1.81
CA VAL A 257 1.85 14.00 0.50
C VAL A 257 0.70 14.55 -0.33
N TYR A 258 0.86 15.80 -0.78
CA TYR A 258 0.04 16.41 -1.80
C TYR A 258 0.83 16.45 -3.10
N GLY A 259 0.22 16.02 -4.21
CA GLY A 259 0.88 16.08 -5.51
C GLY A 259 0.27 15.12 -6.52
N ASP A 260 0.96 14.96 -7.64
CA ASP A 260 0.58 14.00 -8.66
C ASP A 260 0.93 12.55 -8.28
N GLN A 261 0.49 11.64 -9.14
CA GLN A 261 0.60 10.20 -8.95
C GLN A 261 2.04 9.68 -9.09
N GLU A 262 2.85 10.24 -9.98
CA GLU A 262 4.20 9.79 -10.26
C GLU A 262 5.16 10.20 -9.14
N ASP A 263 5.02 11.41 -8.61
CA ASP A 263 5.76 11.87 -7.45
C ASP A 263 5.48 10.98 -6.22
N PHE A 264 4.20 10.65 -5.97
CA PHE A 264 3.84 9.77 -4.87
C PHE A 264 4.41 8.35 -5.03
N LYS A 265 4.38 7.78 -6.25
CA LYS A 265 5.02 6.49 -6.52
C LYS A 265 6.52 6.53 -6.21
N GLY A 266 7.21 7.61 -6.58
CA GLY A 266 8.62 7.82 -6.23
C GLY A 266 8.87 7.77 -4.72
N ILE A 267 8.07 8.50 -3.94
CA ILE A 267 8.14 8.52 -2.47
C ILE A 267 7.91 7.13 -1.87
N VAL A 268 6.93 6.39 -2.40
CA VAL A 268 6.62 5.03 -1.96
C VAL A 268 7.81 4.10 -2.20
N LEU A 269 8.40 4.12 -3.40
CA LEU A 269 9.57 3.30 -3.72
C LEU A 269 10.77 3.62 -2.83
N ASP A 270 11.01 4.90 -2.54
CA ASP A 270 12.11 5.30 -1.66
C ASP A 270 11.87 4.90 -0.20
N LYS A 271 10.62 4.97 0.28
CA LYS A 271 10.24 4.44 1.59
C LYS A 271 10.49 2.94 1.67
N LEU A 272 10.13 2.19 0.62
CA LEU A 272 10.38 0.74 0.56
C LEU A 272 11.86 0.40 0.55
N LYS A 273 12.69 1.12 -0.20
CA LYS A 273 14.16 0.92 -0.20
C LYS A 273 14.73 1.10 1.21
N LYS A 274 14.35 2.17 1.92
CA LYS A 274 14.78 2.42 3.30
C LYS A 274 14.38 1.30 4.28
N LEU A 275 13.22 0.67 4.06
CA LEU A 275 12.76 -0.46 4.87
C LEU A 275 13.51 -1.77 4.57
N GLN A 276 14.16 -1.88 3.40
CA GLN A 276 14.98 -3.03 3.01
C GLN A 276 16.43 -2.90 3.45
N GLU A 277 16.90 -1.67 3.72
CA GLU A 277 18.24 -1.43 4.23
C GLU A 277 18.37 -1.92 5.67
N PRO A 278 19.42 -2.68 6.01
CA PRO A 278 19.66 -3.06 7.40
C PRO A 278 19.86 -1.80 8.24
N PRO A 279 19.36 -1.78 9.48
CA PRO A 279 19.59 -0.64 10.37
C PRO A 279 21.10 -0.37 10.46
N PRO A 280 21.54 0.90 10.43
CA PRO A 280 22.95 1.22 10.51
C PRO A 280 23.56 0.55 11.74
N PRO A 281 24.78 -0.01 11.63
CA PRO A 281 25.41 -0.70 12.74
C PRO A 281 25.46 0.23 13.94
N VAL A 282 24.84 -0.20 15.04
CA VAL A 282 24.88 0.50 16.32
C VAL A 282 26.36 0.66 16.68
N VAL A 283 26.87 1.88 16.57
CA VAL A 283 28.22 2.21 17.03
C VAL A 283 28.16 2.10 18.55
N VAL A 284 28.56 0.94 19.08
CA VAL A 284 28.81 0.77 20.50
C VAL A 284 30.03 1.63 20.81
N ILE A 285 29.78 2.84 21.31
CA ILE A 285 30.85 3.68 21.86
C ILE A 285 31.32 2.97 23.14
N GLU A 286 32.40 2.20 23.03
CA GLU A 286 33.12 1.71 24.20
C GLU A 286 33.63 2.92 25.00
N PRO A 287 33.37 2.99 26.32
CA PRO A 287 33.78 4.12 27.13
C PRO A 287 35.30 4.08 27.30
N GLN A 288 36.02 4.92 26.55
CA GLN A 288 37.42 5.20 26.85
C GLN A 288 37.49 6.14 28.06
N HIS A 289 38.13 5.65 29.12
CA HIS A 289 38.49 6.41 30.31
C HIS A 289 39.47 7.54 29.96
N SER A 290 39.12 8.80 30.26
CA SER A 290 40.06 9.78 30.80
C SER A 290 39.36 11.03 31.36
N ASP A 291 39.58 11.21 32.66
CA ASP A 291 39.57 12.41 33.50
C ASP A 291 38.34 13.32 33.69
N ALA A 292 38.09 13.51 34.99
CA ALA A 292 37.01 14.24 35.61
C ALA A 292 36.98 15.74 35.29
N SER A 293 35.81 16.23 34.87
CA SER A 293 35.20 17.44 35.43
C SER A 293 33.69 17.49 35.15
N THR A 294 32.91 17.30 36.21
CA THR A 294 31.67 18.01 36.58
C THR A 294 30.50 18.14 35.58
N ARG A 295 29.41 17.37 35.83
CA ARG A 295 27.95 17.64 35.64
C ARG A 295 27.48 18.02 34.22
N THR A 296 26.47 17.41 33.58
CA THR A 296 25.20 16.84 34.04
C THR A 296 24.65 15.94 32.92
N THR A 297 23.97 14.86 33.31
CA THR A 297 23.22 13.96 32.44
C THR A 297 22.19 14.71 31.58
N LYS A 298 22.32 14.68 30.24
CA LYS A 298 21.21 14.95 29.33
C LYS A 298 20.93 13.70 28.48
N SER A 299 19.71 13.22 28.64
CA SER A 299 19.04 12.19 27.86
C SER A 299 19.15 12.50 26.37
N GLY A 300 19.33 11.47 25.54
CA GLY A 300 19.37 11.60 24.08
C GLY A 300 18.10 12.25 23.57
N GLY A 301 18.20 13.46 23.03
CA GLY A 301 17.13 14.09 22.27
C GLY A 301 17.16 13.62 20.84
N GLY A 302 15.98 13.46 20.26
CA GLY A 302 15.81 13.07 18.86
C GLY A 302 16.22 14.19 17.91
N ILE A 303 16.27 13.86 16.62
CA ILE A 303 16.50 14.81 15.54
C ILE A 303 15.19 15.54 15.22
N VAL A 304 15.22 16.86 15.15
CA VAL A 304 14.08 17.73 14.80
C VAL A 304 14.40 18.47 13.50
N TYR A 305 13.62 18.21 12.45
CA TYR A 305 13.69 18.98 11.21
C TYR A 305 12.83 20.24 11.36
N LEU A 306 13.47 21.42 11.37
CA LEU A 306 12.80 22.71 11.53
C LEU A 306 12.61 23.34 10.15
N ILE A 307 11.48 23.05 9.51
CA ILE A 307 11.13 23.57 8.18
C ILE A 307 10.70 25.03 8.31
N CYS A 308 11.37 25.92 7.58
CA CYS A 308 11.07 27.34 7.48
C CYS A 308 11.36 27.82 6.05
N ASP A 309 10.76 28.94 5.66
CA ASP A 309 11.15 29.64 4.44
C ASP A 309 12.41 30.47 4.65
N MET A 310 13.14 30.77 3.57
CA MET A 310 14.38 31.56 3.61
C MET A 310 14.20 32.92 4.30
N GLN A 311 13.00 33.51 4.23
CA GLN A 311 12.67 34.79 4.85
C GLN A 311 12.53 34.71 6.38
N ASP A 312 12.31 33.51 6.92
CA ASP A 312 12.01 33.27 8.34
C ASP A 312 13.20 32.74 9.14
N VAL A 313 14.34 32.47 8.48
CA VAL A 313 15.55 31.88 9.09
C VAL A 313 16.04 32.66 10.32
N ASP A 314 15.99 34.00 10.28
CA ASP A 314 16.38 34.81 11.44
C ASP A 314 15.32 34.80 12.56
N THR A 315 14.05 34.66 12.19
CA THR A 315 12.92 34.69 13.13
C THR A 315 12.81 33.38 13.93
N ILE A 316 13.26 32.26 13.36
CA ILE A 316 13.19 30.93 14.00
C ILE A 316 14.35 30.63 14.95
N LYS A 317 15.42 31.45 14.98
CA LYS A 317 16.59 31.25 15.86
C LYS A 317 16.25 30.98 17.33
N PRO A 318 15.32 31.72 17.97
CA PRO A 318 14.98 31.44 19.38
C PRO A 318 14.35 30.05 19.60
N LEU A 319 13.69 29.50 18.58
CA LEU A 319 13.09 28.16 18.63
C LEU A 319 14.14 27.08 18.38
N GLU A 320 15.08 27.32 17.46
CA GLU A 320 16.26 26.47 17.25
C GLU A 320 17.10 26.35 18.53
N ASP A 321 17.43 27.48 19.14
CA ASP A 321 18.19 27.55 20.41
C ASP A 321 17.47 26.80 21.52
N PHE A 322 16.15 26.98 21.64
CA PHE A 322 15.34 26.29 22.65
C PHE A 322 15.39 24.76 22.46
N LEU A 323 15.25 24.27 21.22
CA LEU A 323 15.27 22.84 20.93
C LEU A 323 16.66 22.23 21.18
N PHE A 324 17.71 22.94 20.80
CA PHE A 324 19.10 22.56 21.07
C PHE A 324 19.37 22.51 22.58
N ASP A 325 18.94 23.52 23.33
CA ASP A 325 19.06 23.59 24.79
C ASP A 325 18.30 22.46 25.49
N HIS A 326 17.30 21.86 24.86
CA HIS A 326 16.58 20.69 25.36
C HIS A 326 17.13 19.34 24.87
N GLY A 327 18.29 19.36 24.19
CA GLY A 327 19.05 18.16 23.81
C GLY A 327 18.66 17.56 22.46
N CYS A 328 17.84 18.25 21.67
CA CYS A 328 17.48 17.82 20.32
C CYS A 328 18.54 18.29 19.30
N GLU A 329 18.81 17.47 18.30
CA GLU A 329 19.59 17.88 17.12
C GLU A 329 18.67 18.58 16.13
N VAL A 330 18.87 19.86 15.86
CA VAL A 330 18.01 20.64 14.96
C VAL A 330 18.65 20.71 13.57
N LEU A 331 17.92 20.26 12.54
CA LEU A 331 18.31 20.38 11.15
C LEU A 331 17.43 21.42 10.46
N THR A 332 18.03 22.51 9.99
CA THR A 332 17.39 23.54 9.17
C THR A 332 17.63 23.27 7.68
N PRO A 333 16.76 23.74 6.77
CA PRO A 333 16.97 23.58 5.34
C PRO A 333 18.29 24.22 4.91
N LEU A 334 19.04 23.54 4.05
CA LEU A 334 20.23 24.12 3.42
C LEU A 334 19.77 25.06 2.30
N PHE A 335 19.90 26.37 2.52
CA PHE A 335 19.53 27.40 1.54
C PHE A 335 20.67 27.77 0.58
N ASP A 336 21.79 27.04 0.62
CA ASP A 336 22.98 27.36 -0.19
C ASP A 336 22.89 26.67 -1.56
N GLY A 337 22.55 27.47 -2.56
CA GLY A 337 22.58 27.13 -3.97
C GLY A 337 22.99 28.37 -4.77
N ASP A 338 24.29 28.49 -5.06
CA ASP A 338 24.77 29.39 -6.11
C ASP A 338 24.29 28.81 -7.46
N GLU A 339 23.28 29.44 -8.05
CA GLU A 339 22.64 29.09 -9.33
C GLU A 339 23.56 29.33 -10.55
N SER A 340 24.86 29.04 -10.41
CA SER A 340 25.90 29.41 -11.37
C SER A 340 26.80 28.22 -11.78
N ALA A 341 26.25 27.02 -12.00
CA ALA A 341 26.98 25.94 -12.69
C ALA A 341 26.08 24.78 -13.18
N ILE A 342 25.12 25.05 -14.07
CA ILE A 342 24.66 24.05 -15.07
C ILE A 342 24.39 24.77 -16.40
#